data_AF-A0A1X7UX42-F1
#
_entry.id   AF-A0A1X7UX42-F1
#
_cell.length_a   1.000
_cell.length_b   1.000
_cell.length_c   1.000
_cell.angle_alpha   90.00
_cell.angle_beta   90.00
_cell.angle_gamma   90.00
#
_symmetry.space_group_name_H-M   'P 1'
#
loop_
_entity.id
_entity.type
_entity.pdbx_description
1 polymer ?
#
loop_
_entity_poly.entity_id
_entity_poly.type
_entity_poly.pdbx_seq_one_letter_code
_entity_poly.pdbx_strand_id
1 'polypeptide(L)'
;MLFVYLLLLCLFLGNEAHPHEALSYDPQSQSFVCELVKGHRRNTGIFEDIRCIKDDRVKMSPMTCVSFDNETNRTVGSLCPYFQDSFNVSIENESDPFCNHINRSGLLCSQCDGDYRLPLNSYSLKCKPSSECHSYHWILFFLVETSPVTIMFIIFMFWNVKLTAGYANCYIAYSQIISLQINTLSMTHSSKMLPHGTVAVSIVLSMYRVWSFQVGHVVSSHLCVHSDIGQLTTVALQYTSVFYALLLAFIGYVVVELHSHQFRLVVWISKPFSWCLRFRDQSVDPKTVALNTLAGFYYMAFAKLAAVSLFLLATTRVYNETGHVIGHVCFYDGSMSFMKNGHLKYAILAIAVLIFLVFVPVLFMTFYQFRIIQTCLSKWHLNRSGLIIFMDALQGCYKDGSDGGKDCRWFSSCFYMIRFAVFFLYSLILNPRNLFELQFSIQCILIVSLVVILCLNPYKYKWYNKLDVFIIAYSNFITSIVVYQFDLNSLSSQYPSSMLEVIFLLLVSLPLFCATIYSIKMLFGSRIEFLYHLLRRKYLENRNVLNNASETFSTRTFDEEIEHRSLTRIISDGSLPDRVLQPSRYNSSNSSPIYYGAISQNHSS
;
A
#
# COMPACT_ATOMS: atom_id res chain seq x y z
N MET A 1 -2.12 -14.21 21.61
CA MET A 1 -2.63 -15.49 21.08
C MET A 1 -2.60 -15.55 19.56
N LEU A 2 -3.32 -14.72 18.79
CA LEU A 2 -3.32 -14.79 17.31
C LEU A 2 -1.91 -14.70 16.68
N PHE A 3 -1.05 -13.81 17.18
CA PHE A 3 0.36 -13.70 16.74
C PHE A 3 1.18 -14.96 17.06
N VAL A 4 0.99 -15.55 18.24
CA VAL A 4 1.63 -16.82 18.64
C VAL A 4 1.07 -17.97 17.79
N TYR A 5 -0.20 -17.94 17.43
CA TYR A 5 -0.83 -18.93 16.55
C TYR A 5 -0.33 -18.83 15.12
N LEU A 6 -0.12 -17.61 14.58
CA LEU A 6 0.52 -17.37 13.28
C LEU A 6 2.00 -17.77 13.29
N LEU A 7 2.74 -17.47 14.36
CA LEU A 7 4.13 -17.89 14.51
C LEU A 7 4.25 -19.41 14.67
N LEU A 8 3.32 -20.04 15.40
CA LEU A 8 3.21 -21.48 15.52
C LEU A 8 2.77 -22.14 14.22
N LEU A 9 1.89 -21.52 13.42
CA LEU A 9 1.56 -22.00 12.08
C LEU A 9 2.76 -21.91 11.14
N CYS A 10 3.57 -20.85 11.23
CA CYS A 10 4.83 -20.74 10.48
C CYS A 10 5.83 -21.83 10.89
N LEU A 11 5.90 -22.17 12.19
CA LEU A 11 6.73 -23.26 12.68
C LEU A 11 6.15 -24.63 12.30
N PHE A 12 4.83 -24.81 12.32
CA PHE A 12 4.17 -26.08 11.97
C PHE A 12 4.23 -26.37 10.47
N LEU A 13 4.00 -25.38 9.60
CA LEU A 13 4.13 -25.53 8.16
C LEU A 13 5.59 -25.74 7.71
N GLY A 14 6.56 -25.36 8.55
CA GLY A 14 7.98 -25.64 8.34
C GLY A 14 8.45 -27.01 8.83
N ASN A 15 7.67 -27.73 9.64
CA ASN A 15 8.12 -28.93 10.36
C ASN A 15 7.51 -30.25 9.86
N GLU A 16 6.74 -30.26 8.77
CA GLU A 16 6.37 -31.52 8.11
C GLU A 16 7.50 -32.03 7.21
N ALA A 17 8.53 -32.61 7.82
CA ALA A 17 9.46 -33.53 7.16
C ALA A 17 10.17 -34.42 8.18
N HIS A 18 9.47 -35.42 8.72
CA HIS A 18 10.14 -36.67 9.08
C HIS A 18 9.93 -37.66 7.93
N PRO A 19 11.01 -38.22 7.34
CA PRO A 19 10.87 -39.24 6.32
C PRO A 19 10.41 -40.52 7.01
N HIS A 20 9.15 -40.91 6.80
CA HIS A 20 8.73 -42.27 7.10
C HIS A 20 9.43 -43.24 6.16
N GLU A 21 9.93 -44.33 6.76
CA GLU A 21 10.79 -45.36 6.19
C GLU A 21 10.30 -45.93 4.84
N ALA A 22 11.28 -46.21 4.00
CA ALA A 22 11.12 -46.76 2.66
C ALA A 22 10.64 -48.22 2.70
N LEU A 23 9.57 -48.51 1.96
CA LEU A 23 9.23 -49.87 1.51
C LEU A 23 10.02 -50.17 0.22
N SER A 24 10.72 -51.31 0.22
CA SER A 24 11.57 -51.79 -0.85
C SER A 24 10.78 -52.11 -2.12
N TYR A 25 11.28 -51.66 -3.28
CA TYR A 25 10.71 -51.98 -4.59
C TYR A 25 11.78 -52.57 -5.53
N ASP A 26 11.33 -53.53 -6.33
CA ASP A 26 12.10 -54.46 -7.16
C ASP A 26 12.63 -53.77 -8.45
N PRO A 27 13.90 -54.00 -8.89
CA PRO A 27 14.47 -53.28 -10.02
C PRO A 27 14.54 -54.17 -11.26
N GLN A 28 13.71 -53.90 -12.28
CA GLN A 28 14.06 -54.20 -13.68
C GLN A 28 13.02 -53.61 -14.66
N SER A 29 13.28 -52.42 -15.21
CA SER A 29 13.18 -52.13 -16.66
C SER A 29 13.40 -50.64 -16.96
N GLN A 30 14.49 -50.39 -17.71
CA GLN A 30 14.77 -49.33 -18.69
C GLN A 30 14.14 -47.92 -18.57
N SER A 31 15.06 -46.96 -18.55
CA SER A 31 14.97 -45.50 -18.59
C SER A 31 14.13 -44.92 -19.74
N PHE A 32 13.19 -44.03 -19.41
CA PHE A 32 13.04 -42.66 -19.95
C PHE A 32 12.07 -41.90 -19.03
N VAL A 33 12.42 -40.66 -18.68
CA VAL A 33 11.58 -39.59 -18.12
C VAL A 33 10.21 -39.64 -18.83
N CYS A 34 9.02 -39.78 -18.25
CA CYS A 34 8.46 -39.39 -16.97
C CYS A 34 7.54 -40.51 -16.46
N GLU A 35 7.61 -40.82 -15.16
CA GLU A 35 6.52 -41.45 -14.45
C GLU A 35 6.49 -40.89 -13.01
N LEU A 36 5.53 -40.00 -12.75
CA LEU A 36 4.99 -39.82 -11.40
C LEU A 36 3.53 -40.27 -11.45
N VAL A 37 3.36 -41.57 -11.71
CA VAL A 37 2.13 -42.30 -11.39
C VAL A 37 2.31 -42.79 -9.96
N LYS A 38 1.68 -42.15 -8.97
CA LYS A 38 1.45 -42.82 -7.69
C LYS A 38 0.10 -43.51 -7.74
N GLY A 39 0.16 -44.80 -8.09
CA GLY A 39 -0.75 -45.86 -7.71
C GLY A 39 -2.22 -45.49 -7.49
N HIS A 40 -3.05 -45.90 -8.44
CA HIS A 40 -4.48 -46.20 -8.35
C HIS A 40 -5.07 -46.25 -6.92
N ARG A 41 -5.44 -45.09 -6.35
CA ARG A 41 -6.55 -44.98 -5.41
C ARG A 41 -7.50 -43.91 -5.91
N ARG A 42 -8.67 -44.37 -6.36
CA ARG A 42 -9.81 -43.55 -6.73
C ARG A 42 -10.16 -42.63 -5.57
N ASN A 43 -10.44 -41.37 -5.91
CA ASN A 43 -11.05 -40.33 -5.09
C ASN A 43 -10.12 -39.64 -4.09
N THR A 44 -9.28 -38.74 -4.59
CA THR A 44 -9.08 -37.37 -4.07
C THR A 44 -8.09 -36.67 -5.01
N GLY A 45 -8.53 -35.59 -5.65
CA GLY A 45 -7.87 -35.03 -6.84
C GLY A 45 -6.80 -33.99 -6.57
N ILE A 46 -6.34 -33.43 -7.71
CA ILE A 46 -5.69 -32.13 -7.93
C ILE A 46 -4.15 -32.19 -8.12
N PHE A 47 -3.77 -32.25 -9.42
CA PHE A 47 -2.47 -32.04 -10.07
C PHE A 47 -1.26 -32.92 -9.69
N GLU A 48 -1.31 -34.17 -10.15
CA GLU A 48 -0.16 -34.89 -10.72
C GLU A 48 -0.22 -34.69 -12.24
N ASP A 49 0.77 -34.05 -12.88
CA ASP A 49 1.01 -34.23 -14.32
C ASP A 49 2.29 -33.50 -14.76
N ILE A 50 3.44 -34.16 -14.58
CA ILE A 50 4.38 -34.23 -15.71
C ILE A 50 3.99 -35.52 -16.43
N ARG A 51 2.95 -35.42 -17.27
CA ARG A 51 2.52 -36.55 -18.09
C ARG A 51 3.48 -36.62 -19.26
N CYS A 52 4.43 -37.55 -19.25
CA CYS A 52 5.15 -37.88 -20.47
C CYS A 52 4.16 -38.54 -21.41
N ILE A 53 3.74 -37.79 -22.42
CA ILE A 53 2.97 -38.32 -23.52
C ILE A 53 3.91 -39.25 -24.28
N LYS A 54 3.39 -40.40 -24.70
CA LYS A 54 4.07 -41.50 -25.39
C LYS A 54 4.71 -41.12 -26.75
N ASP A 55 4.79 -39.83 -27.08
CA ASP A 55 5.11 -39.24 -28.38
C ASP A 55 6.23 -38.16 -28.29
N ASP A 56 7.23 -38.33 -27.42
CA ASP A 56 8.39 -37.41 -27.22
C ASP A 56 8.05 -35.95 -26.87
N ARG A 57 6.79 -35.65 -26.53
CA ARG A 57 6.32 -34.31 -26.20
C ARG A 57 5.90 -34.23 -24.74
N VAL A 58 6.55 -33.36 -23.98
CA VAL A 58 6.18 -33.05 -22.61
C VAL A 58 5.40 -31.73 -22.60
N LYS A 59 4.19 -31.77 -22.03
CA LYS A 59 3.43 -30.56 -21.73
C LYS A 59 3.81 -30.06 -20.34
N MET A 60 4.43 -28.89 -20.27
CA MET A 60 4.79 -28.29 -18.99
C MET A 60 3.65 -27.48 -18.40
N SER A 61 3.51 -27.56 -17.08
CA SER A 61 2.58 -26.75 -16.31
C SER A 61 3.12 -25.31 -16.18
N PRO A 62 2.25 -24.29 -16.11
CA PRO A 62 2.68 -22.92 -15.80
C PRO A 62 3.54 -22.87 -14.53
N MET A 63 4.45 -21.91 -14.50
CA MET A 63 5.41 -21.70 -13.41
C MET A 63 6.32 -22.90 -13.10
N THR A 64 6.52 -23.84 -14.02
CA THR A 64 7.51 -24.91 -13.86
C THR A 64 8.71 -24.67 -14.76
N CYS A 65 9.92 -24.86 -14.24
CA CYS A 65 11.13 -25.00 -15.04
C CYS A 65 11.70 -26.39 -14.86
N VAL A 66 12.35 -26.86 -15.92
CA VAL A 66 13.22 -28.04 -15.89
C VAL A 66 14.53 -27.63 -16.55
N SER A 67 15.64 -28.11 -16.00
CA SER A 67 16.98 -27.93 -16.53
C SER A 67 17.83 -29.16 -16.25
N PHE A 68 18.89 -29.35 -17.02
CA PHE A 68 19.90 -30.35 -16.72
C PHE A 68 20.94 -29.80 -15.73
N ASP A 69 21.15 -30.49 -14.61
CA ASP A 69 22.20 -30.16 -13.66
C ASP A 69 23.49 -30.88 -14.03
N ASN A 70 24.46 -30.13 -14.56
CA ASN A 70 25.77 -30.65 -14.97
C ASN A 70 26.59 -31.21 -13.80
N GLU A 71 26.42 -30.69 -12.58
CA GLU A 71 27.21 -31.16 -11.43
C GLU A 71 26.77 -32.56 -10.99
N THR A 72 25.45 -32.82 -11.01
CA THR A 72 24.90 -34.11 -10.60
C THR A 72 24.58 -35.05 -11.76
N ASN A 73 24.71 -34.57 -13.01
CA ASN A 73 24.37 -35.26 -14.25
C ASN A 73 22.91 -35.77 -14.23
N ARG A 74 21.99 -34.92 -13.77
CA ARG A 74 20.56 -35.25 -13.57
C ARG A 74 19.66 -34.12 -14.04
N THR A 75 18.50 -34.47 -14.54
CA THR A 75 17.43 -33.51 -14.83
C THR A 75 16.74 -33.12 -13.52
N VAL A 76 16.56 -31.82 -13.32
CA VAL A 76 15.90 -31.28 -12.13
C VAL A 76 14.77 -30.35 -12.52
N GLY A 77 13.68 -30.41 -11.76
CA GLY A 77 12.49 -29.58 -11.96
C GLY A 77 12.12 -28.80 -10.70
N SER A 78 11.59 -27.59 -10.88
CA SER A 78 11.15 -26.73 -9.78
C SER A 78 10.12 -25.72 -10.26
N LEU A 79 9.54 -24.96 -9.31
CA LEU A 79 8.70 -23.81 -9.62
C LEU A 79 9.56 -22.57 -9.92
N CYS A 80 9.12 -21.78 -10.89
CA CYS A 80 9.79 -20.56 -11.34
C CYS A 80 8.80 -19.45 -11.75
N PRO A 81 9.15 -18.18 -11.55
CA PRO A 81 8.27 -17.05 -11.92
C PRO A 81 8.26 -16.68 -13.42
N TYR A 82 9.07 -17.33 -14.26
CA TYR A 82 9.32 -16.90 -15.64
C TYR A 82 8.33 -17.49 -16.65
N PHE A 83 7.74 -18.64 -16.32
CA PHE A 83 6.95 -19.42 -17.26
C PHE A 83 5.46 -19.18 -17.03
N GLN A 84 4.81 -18.47 -17.95
CA GLN A 84 3.39 -18.11 -17.83
C GLN A 84 2.49 -19.02 -18.68
N ASP A 85 3.03 -19.68 -19.70
CA ASP A 85 2.25 -20.43 -20.67
C ASP A 85 2.36 -21.94 -20.45
N SER A 86 1.54 -22.75 -21.12
CA SER A 86 1.85 -24.18 -21.28
C SER A 86 2.38 -24.37 -22.69
N PHE A 87 3.44 -25.14 -22.84
CA PHE A 87 4.11 -25.38 -24.10
C PHE A 87 4.50 -26.84 -24.20
N ASN A 88 4.55 -27.33 -25.44
CA ASN A 88 4.96 -28.68 -25.75
C ASN A 88 6.43 -28.62 -26.16
N VAL A 89 7.30 -29.32 -25.44
CA VAL A 89 8.72 -29.42 -25.77
C VAL A 89 9.03 -30.82 -26.27
N SER A 90 9.76 -30.91 -27.39
CA SER A 90 10.37 -32.14 -27.88
C SER A 90 11.70 -32.37 -27.15
N ILE A 91 11.91 -33.56 -26.59
CA ILE A 91 13.11 -33.91 -25.80
C ILE A 91 14.32 -34.26 -26.70
N GLU A 92 14.39 -33.77 -27.93
CA GLU A 92 15.46 -34.17 -28.86
C GLU A 92 16.82 -33.54 -28.45
N ASN A 93 17.69 -34.38 -27.86
CA ASN A 93 19.16 -34.39 -27.75
C ASN A 93 20.01 -33.10 -27.61
N GLU A 94 19.43 -31.92 -27.49
CA GLU A 94 20.16 -30.70 -27.13
C GLU A 94 20.28 -30.54 -25.61
N SER A 95 21.39 -29.95 -25.16
CA SER A 95 21.75 -29.89 -23.74
C SER A 95 20.86 -28.99 -22.88
N ASP A 96 19.95 -28.18 -23.45
CA ASP A 96 18.97 -27.41 -22.65
C ASP A 96 17.81 -26.77 -23.48
N PRO A 97 17.01 -27.52 -24.26
CA PRO A 97 15.97 -26.94 -25.13
C PRO A 97 14.90 -26.14 -24.35
N PHE A 98 14.73 -26.43 -23.06
CA PHE A 98 13.69 -25.80 -22.22
C PHE A 98 13.98 -24.33 -21.92
N CYS A 99 15.21 -24.00 -21.49
CA CYS A 99 15.55 -22.64 -21.11
C CYS A 99 15.76 -21.73 -22.34
N ASN A 100 16.19 -22.31 -23.47
CA ASN A 100 16.43 -21.56 -24.71
C ASN A 100 15.17 -20.89 -25.26
N HIS A 101 13.99 -21.51 -25.14
CA HIS A 101 12.72 -20.91 -25.60
C HIS A 101 12.40 -19.58 -24.90
N ILE A 102 12.93 -19.36 -23.69
CA ILE A 102 12.72 -18.14 -22.91
C ILE A 102 13.99 -17.28 -22.82
N ASN A 103 14.98 -17.55 -23.68
CA ASN A 103 16.28 -16.87 -23.75
C ASN A 103 17.00 -16.85 -22.39
N ARG A 104 17.01 -18.01 -21.74
CA ARG A 104 17.61 -18.23 -20.42
C ARG A 104 18.52 -19.43 -20.43
N SER A 105 19.39 -19.50 -19.43
CA SER A 105 20.35 -20.57 -19.22
C SER A 105 20.58 -20.81 -17.72
N GLY A 106 21.37 -21.83 -17.41
CA GLY A 106 21.76 -22.19 -16.05
C GLY A 106 20.69 -22.99 -15.30
N LEU A 107 21.03 -23.41 -14.08
CA LEU A 107 20.18 -24.27 -13.25
C LEU A 107 18.79 -23.63 -13.07
N LEU A 108 17.75 -24.36 -13.45
CA LEU A 108 16.33 -23.97 -13.45
C LEU A 108 16.07 -22.67 -14.21
N CYS A 109 16.80 -22.45 -15.32
CA CYS A 109 16.70 -21.26 -16.16
C CYS A 109 16.89 -19.94 -15.38
N SER A 110 17.74 -19.96 -14.35
CA SER A 110 17.94 -18.83 -13.43
C SER A 110 18.70 -17.65 -14.03
N GLN A 111 19.40 -17.81 -15.16
CA GLN A 111 20.17 -16.73 -15.78
C GLN A 111 19.57 -16.37 -17.15
N CYS A 112 19.67 -15.11 -17.55
CA CYS A 112 19.39 -14.76 -18.95
C CYS A 112 20.57 -15.24 -19.81
N ASP A 113 20.28 -15.66 -21.03
CA ASP A 113 21.33 -16.02 -21.98
C ASP A 113 22.25 -14.81 -22.29
N GLY A 114 23.46 -15.05 -22.81
CA GLY A 114 24.52 -14.04 -22.92
C GLY A 114 24.13 -12.77 -23.68
N ASP A 115 23.30 -12.91 -24.71
CA ASP A 115 22.77 -11.81 -25.53
C ASP A 115 21.54 -11.13 -24.90
N TYR A 116 21.10 -11.57 -23.73
CA TYR A 116 19.90 -11.07 -23.06
C TYR A 116 20.19 -10.55 -21.65
N ARG A 117 19.31 -9.67 -21.18
CA ARG A 117 19.41 -8.98 -19.89
C ARG A 117 18.06 -8.99 -19.16
N LEU A 118 18.15 -8.84 -17.85
CA LEU A 118 16.98 -8.79 -16.98
C LEU A 118 16.42 -7.35 -16.88
N PRO A 119 15.12 -7.12 -17.12
CA PRO A 119 14.49 -5.84 -16.81
C PRO A 119 14.33 -5.64 -15.29
N LEU A 120 14.67 -4.44 -14.79
CA LEU A 120 14.55 -4.08 -13.38
C LEU A 120 13.11 -3.96 -12.89
N ASN A 121 12.19 -3.55 -13.78
CA ASN A 121 10.80 -3.20 -13.42
C ASN A 121 9.78 -4.24 -13.87
N SER A 122 10.16 -5.52 -14.00
CA SER A 122 9.24 -6.57 -14.43
C SER A 122 9.08 -7.67 -13.38
N TYR A 123 7.83 -7.95 -12.98
CA TYR A 123 7.50 -9.11 -12.14
C TYR A 123 7.63 -10.44 -12.89
N SER A 124 7.43 -10.44 -14.22
CA SER A 124 7.57 -11.65 -15.04
C SER A 124 9.02 -12.01 -15.31
N LEU A 125 9.95 -11.09 -15.04
CA LEU A 125 11.40 -11.28 -15.19
C LEU A 125 11.79 -11.81 -16.59
N LYS A 126 10.97 -11.56 -17.62
CA LYS A 126 11.24 -11.95 -19.01
C LYS A 126 12.52 -11.28 -19.49
N CYS A 127 13.45 -12.08 -20.02
CA CYS A 127 14.72 -11.59 -20.53
C CYS A 127 14.51 -10.76 -21.81
N LYS A 128 15.32 -9.72 -21.98
CA LYS A 128 15.25 -8.73 -23.06
C LYS A 128 16.57 -8.70 -23.83
N PRO A 129 16.58 -8.50 -25.16
CA PRO A 129 17.82 -8.42 -25.93
C PRO A 129 18.75 -7.32 -25.39
N SER A 130 20.04 -7.60 -25.30
CA SER A 130 21.06 -6.67 -24.82
C SER A 130 21.15 -5.40 -25.66
N SER A 131 20.78 -5.46 -26.94
CA SER A 131 20.71 -4.31 -27.84
C SER A 131 19.67 -3.27 -27.42
N GLU A 132 18.64 -3.67 -26.67
CA GLU A 132 17.64 -2.76 -26.09
C GLU A 132 18.09 -2.15 -24.76
N CYS A 133 19.26 -2.55 -24.23
CA CYS A 133 19.71 -2.15 -22.90
C CYS A 133 20.82 -1.11 -22.98
N HIS A 134 20.54 0.08 -22.46
CA HIS A 134 21.49 1.20 -22.45
C HIS A 134 21.95 1.55 -21.04
N SER A 135 23.19 1.99 -20.89
CA SER A 135 23.78 2.33 -19.59
C SER A 135 23.01 3.42 -18.82
N TYR A 136 22.33 4.33 -19.53
CA TYR A 136 21.51 5.39 -18.91
C TYR A 136 20.22 4.87 -18.26
N HIS A 137 19.82 3.61 -18.53
CA HIS A 137 18.65 3.00 -17.92
C HIS A 137 18.73 2.90 -16.39
N TRP A 138 19.95 2.87 -15.82
CA TRP A 138 20.14 2.97 -14.37
C TRP A 138 19.58 4.28 -13.80
N ILE A 139 19.96 5.41 -14.39
CA ILE A 139 19.51 6.74 -13.95
C ILE A 139 18.00 6.86 -14.20
N LEU A 140 17.52 6.37 -15.35
CA LEU A 140 16.11 6.39 -15.68
C LEU A 140 15.28 5.54 -14.72
N PHE A 141 15.79 4.38 -14.27
CA PHE A 141 15.14 3.54 -13.26
C PHE A 141 14.93 4.32 -11.96
N PHE A 142 16.00 4.95 -11.44
CA PHE A 142 15.87 5.75 -10.22
C PHE A 142 14.90 6.91 -10.43
N LEU A 143 14.98 7.62 -11.55
CA LEU A 143 14.07 8.73 -11.86
C LEU A 143 12.60 8.25 -11.92
N VAL A 144 12.34 7.12 -12.56
CA VAL A 144 10.99 6.54 -12.69
C VAL A 144 10.45 6.05 -11.35
N GLU A 145 11.28 5.49 -10.48
CA GLU A 145 10.86 5.03 -9.15
C GLU A 145 10.70 6.19 -8.15
N THR A 146 11.59 7.20 -8.17
CA THR A 146 11.60 8.29 -7.17
C THR A 146 10.73 9.48 -7.57
N SER A 147 10.61 9.82 -8.86
CA SER A 147 9.85 11.00 -9.31
C SER A 147 8.37 10.92 -8.91
N PRO A 148 7.64 9.82 -9.16
CA PRO A 148 6.23 9.74 -8.77
C PRO A 148 6.04 9.79 -7.25
N VAL A 149 6.94 9.18 -6.48
CA VAL A 149 6.93 9.24 -5.01
C VAL A 149 7.14 10.67 -4.53
N THR A 150 8.05 11.42 -5.16
CA THR A 150 8.32 12.83 -4.85
C THR A 150 7.09 13.69 -5.15
N ILE A 151 6.45 13.47 -6.30
CA ILE A 151 5.22 14.17 -6.68
C ILE A 151 4.10 13.86 -5.67
N MET A 152 3.91 12.59 -5.29
CA MET A 152 2.96 12.20 -4.26
C MET A 152 3.25 12.88 -2.91
N PHE A 153 4.52 12.99 -2.52
CA PHE A 153 4.92 13.66 -1.29
C PHE A 153 4.58 15.15 -1.30
N ILE A 154 4.89 15.84 -2.40
CA ILE A 154 4.53 17.24 -2.59
C ILE A 154 3.01 17.41 -2.51
N ILE A 155 2.26 16.52 -3.15
CA ILE A 155 0.79 16.53 -3.09
C ILE A 155 0.31 16.36 -1.64
N PHE A 156 0.80 15.36 -0.90
CA PHE A 156 0.32 15.12 0.46
C PHE A 156 0.65 16.26 1.43
N MET A 157 1.85 16.83 1.32
CA MET A 157 2.26 17.99 2.10
C MET A 157 1.44 19.24 1.77
N PHE A 158 1.16 19.48 0.48
CA PHE A 158 0.44 20.66 0.03
C PHE A 158 -1.06 20.60 0.37
N TRP A 159 -1.69 19.45 0.18
CA TRP A 159 -3.13 19.25 0.42
C TRP A 159 -3.47 18.71 1.81
N ASN A 160 -2.49 18.45 2.69
CA ASN A 160 -2.69 17.85 4.01
C ASN A 160 -3.56 16.57 3.95
N VAL A 161 -3.18 15.68 3.03
CA VAL A 161 -3.94 14.44 2.78
C VAL A 161 -3.73 13.48 3.96
N LYS A 162 -4.81 13.19 4.69
CA LYS A 162 -4.82 12.21 5.79
C LYS A 162 -5.15 10.81 5.26
N LEU A 163 -4.16 10.09 4.74
CA LEU A 163 -4.37 8.74 4.20
C LEU A 163 -4.82 7.70 5.24
N THR A 164 -4.46 7.90 6.50
CA THR A 164 -4.83 7.02 7.62
C THR A 164 -6.25 7.27 8.11
N ALA A 165 -6.99 8.21 7.50
CA ALA A 165 -8.41 8.38 7.75
C ALA A 165 -9.19 7.14 7.31
N GLY A 166 -10.28 6.80 8.01
CA GLY A 166 -10.98 5.52 7.85
C GLY A 166 -11.35 5.17 6.40
N TYR A 167 -11.84 6.13 5.61
CA TYR A 167 -12.23 5.89 4.22
C TYR A 167 -11.05 5.57 3.28
N ALA A 168 -9.94 6.32 3.39
CA ALA A 168 -8.75 6.12 2.57
C ALA A 168 -8.03 4.84 2.99
N ASN A 169 -8.04 4.55 4.29
CA ASN A 169 -7.46 3.35 4.88
C ASN A 169 -8.03 2.07 4.24
N CYS A 170 -9.36 1.95 4.17
CA CYS A 170 -9.97 0.76 3.60
C CYS A 170 -9.73 0.63 2.09
N TYR A 171 -9.82 1.74 1.35
CA TYR A 171 -9.55 1.74 -0.08
C TYR A 171 -8.10 1.35 -0.42
N ILE A 172 -7.12 1.82 0.35
CA ILE A 172 -5.72 1.42 0.15
C ILE A 172 -5.57 -0.08 0.44
N ALA A 173 -6.21 -0.62 1.49
CA ALA A 173 -6.23 -2.06 1.75
C ALA A 173 -6.71 -2.84 0.54
N TYR A 174 -7.87 -2.44 0.03
CA TYR A 174 -8.51 -3.04 -1.14
C TYR A 174 -7.59 -2.98 -2.35
N SER A 175 -7.00 -1.81 -2.63
CA SER A 175 -6.10 -1.62 -3.76
C SER A 175 -4.89 -2.55 -3.72
N GLN A 176 -4.35 -2.80 -2.51
CA GLN A 176 -3.22 -3.67 -2.31
C GLN A 176 -3.60 -5.15 -2.47
N ILE A 177 -4.74 -5.57 -1.90
CA ILE A 177 -5.27 -6.94 -2.05
C ILE A 177 -5.54 -7.25 -3.53
N ILE A 178 -6.24 -6.35 -4.23
CA ILE A 178 -6.55 -6.53 -5.65
C ILE A 178 -5.29 -6.49 -6.53
N SER A 179 -4.34 -5.58 -6.27
CA SER A 179 -3.07 -5.56 -7.00
C SER A 179 -2.35 -6.90 -6.89
N LEU A 180 -2.36 -7.48 -5.70
CA LEU A 180 -1.71 -8.76 -5.43
C LEU A 180 -2.46 -9.94 -6.07
N GLN A 181 -3.80 -9.92 -6.05
CA GLN A 181 -4.61 -10.89 -6.79
C GLN A 181 -4.28 -10.84 -8.27
N ILE A 182 -4.31 -9.66 -8.89
CA ILE A 182 -4.04 -9.51 -10.31
C ILE A 182 -2.62 -9.98 -10.65
N ASN A 183 -1.63 -9.64 -9.81
CA ASN A 183 -0.27 -10.13 -10.01
C ASN A 183 -0.22 -11.66 -9.92
N THR A 184 -0.93 -12.27 -8.96
CA THR A 184 -1.04 -13.72 -8.81
C THR A 184 -1.70 -14.36 -10.03
N LEU A 185 -2.84 -13.84 -10.49
CA LEU A 185 -3.50 -14.30 -11.72
C LEU A 185 -2.59 -14.17 -12.93
N SER A 186 -1.83 -13.06 -13.03
CA SER A 186 -0.87 -12.85 -14.12
C SER A 186 0.32 -13.80 -14.07
N MET A 187 0.64 -14.38 -12.91
CA MET A 187 1.69 -15.40 -12.77
C MET A 187 1.14 -16.80 -13.06
N THR A 188 -0.06 -17.12 -12.60
CA THR A 188 -0.68 -18.44 -12.75
C THR A 188 -1.27 -18.66 -14.14
N HIS A 189 -1.79 -17.61 -14.76
CA HIS A 189 -2.38 -17.67 -16.09
C HIS A 189 -1.50 -16.94 -17.10
N SER A 190 -1.20 -17.65 -18.18
CA SER A 190 -0.70 -17.14 -19.45
C SER A 190 -1.32 -15.78 -19.77
N SER A 191 -0.49 -14.86 -20.28
CA SER A 191 -0.83 -13.48 -20.67
C SER A 191 -2.01 -13.34 -21.66
N LYS A 192 -2.70 -14.43 -21.98
CA LYS A 192 -3.95 -14.47 -22.74
C LYS A 192 -5.18 -14.00 -21.94
N MET A 193 -5.18 -14.12 -20.61
CA MET A 193 -6.37 -13.78 -19.78
C MET A 193 -6.60 -12.28 -19.56
N LEU A 194 -5.54 -11.47 -19.55
CA LEU A 194 -5.71 -10.03 -19.64
C LEU A 194 -5.36 -9.65 -21.07
N PRO A 195 -6.29 -9.06 -21.85
CA PRO A 195 -5.93 -8.43 -23.10
C PRO A 195 -5.03 -7.24 -22.77
N HIS A 196 -3.73 -7.51 -22.62
CA HIS A 196 -2.67 -6.54 -22.40
C HIS A 196 -2.64 -5.47 -23.50
N GLY A 197 -3.40 -5.66 -24.58
CA GLY A 197 -3.61 -4.67 -25.64
C GLY A 197 -4.67 -3.60 -25.36
N THR A 198 -5.56 -3.74 -24.36
CA THR A 198 -6.53 -2.67 -24.10
C THR A 198 -5.93 -1.62 -23.16
N VAL A 199 -5.76 -0.41 -23.68
CA VAL A 199 -5.28 0.77 -22.93
C VAL A 199 -6.06 0.96 -21.61
N ALA A 200 -7.36 0.63 -21.60
CA ALA A 200 -8.22 0.71 -20.43
C ALA A 200 -7.75 -0.18 -19.25
N VAL A 201 -7.42 -1.46 -19.51
CA VAL A 201 -6.92 -2.37 -18.46
C VAL A 201 -5.61 -1.84 -17.88
N SER A 202 -4.69 -1.38 -18.74
CA SER A 202 -3.43 -0.79 -18.31
C SER A 202 -3.64 0.44 -17.40
N ILE A 203 -4.59 1.32 -17.74
CA ILE A 203 -4.96 2.47 -16.90
C ILE A 203 -5.49 2.01 -15.54
N VAL A 204 -6.45 1.08 -15.51
CA VAL A 204 -7.03 0.55 -14.25
C VAL A 204 -5.95 -0.04 -13.36
N LEU A 205 -5.08 -0.89 -13.90
CA LEU A 205 -3.96 -1.48 -13.17
C LEU A 205 -2.97 -0.44 -12.66
N SER A 206 -2.68 0.56 -13.49
CA SER A 206 -1.77 1.64 -13.12
C SER A 206 -2.27 2.42 -11.91
N MET A 207 -3.58 2.68 -11.85
CA MET A 207 -4.20 3.36 -10.72
C MET A 207 -4.12 2.52 -9.44
N TYR A 208 -4.35 1.21 -9.52
CA TYR A 208 -4.14 0.30 -8.39
C TYR A 208 -2.69 0.26 -7.92
N ARG A 209 -1.74 0.22 -8.86
CA ARG A 209 -0.29 0.27 -8.57
C ARG A 209 0.13 1.52 -7.83
N VAL A 210 -0.47 2.67 -8.10
CA VAL A 210 -0.19 3.91 -7.35
C VAL A 210 -0.54 3.73 -5.86
N TRP A 211 -1.72 3.21 -5.56
CA TRP A 211 -2.19 3.02 -4.18
C TRP A 211 -1.55 1.82 -3.47
N SER A 212 -1.04 0.84 -4.22
CA SER A 212 -0.23 -0.26 -3.67
C SER A 212 1.27 0.05 -3.58
N PHE A 213 1.67 1.30 -3.85
CA PHE A 213 3.05 1.78 -3.77
C PHE A 213 4.01 1.14 -4.79
N GLN A 214 3.48 0.71 -5.94
CA GLN A 214 4.18 0.07 -7.06
C GLN A 214 4.33 1.02 -8.27
N VAL A 215 4.65 2.30 -8.04
CA VAL A 215 4.50 3.35 -9.05
C VAL A 215 5.47 3.20 -10.24
N GLY A 216 6.72 2.79 -10.03
CA GLY A 216 7.68 2.72 -11.14
C GLY A 216 7.40 1.60 -12.16
N HIS A 217 6.56 0.63 -11.83
CA HIS A 217 6.07 -0.37 -12.79
C HIS A 217 5.04 0.18 -13.79
N VAL A 218 4.50 1.38 -13.56
CA VAL A 218 3.50 2.01 -14.44
C VAL A 218 4.16 2.60 -15.68
N VAL A 219 5.32 3.24 -15.51
CA VAL A 219 5.92 4.09 -16.56
C VAL A 219 6.81 3.30 -17.51
N SER A 220 7.47 2.24 -17.03
CA SER A 220 8.43 1.51 -17.86
C SER A 220 8.60 0.05 -17.41
N SER A 221 8.01 -0.90 -18.13
CA SER A 221 8.29 -2.33 -17.98
C SER A 221 9.59 -2.76 -18.72
N HIS A 222 10.30 -1.82 -19.35
CA HIS A 222 11.37 -2.10 -20.32
C HIS A 222 12.77 -1.65 -19.88
N LEU A 223 12.96 -1.17 -18.65
CA LEU A 223 14.28 -0.75 -18.19
C LEU A 223 15.13 -1.97 -17.85
N CYS A 224 16.00 -2.37 -18.77
CA CYS A 224 17.04 -3.36 -18.53
C CYS A 224 18.40 -2.69 -18.30
N VAL A 225 19.22 -3.33 -17.49
CA VAL A 225 20.48 -2.79 -16.98
C VAL A 225 21.60 -3.85 -17.14
N HIS A 226 22.86 -3.44 -16.90
CA HIS A 226 24.09 -4.22 -17.03
C HIS A 226 23.95 -5.71 -16.66
N SER A 227 24.65 -6.55 -17.42
CA SER A 227 24.85 -8.01 -17.32
C SER A 227 24.71 -8.66 -15.95
N ASP A 228 25.33 -8.09 -14.92
CA ASP A 228 25.68 -8.85 -13.72
C ASP A 228 24.60 -8.77 -12.62
N ILE A 229 23.44 -8.21 -12.94
CA ILE A 229 22.35 -8.07 -11.98
C ILE A 229 21.52 -9.36 -11.93
N GLY A 230 21.75 -10.14 -10.87
CA GLY A 230 20.92 -11.30 -10.54
C GLY A 230 19.47 -10.94 -10.21
N GLN A 231 18.58 -11.93 -10.33
CA GLN A 231 17.13 -11.77 -10.13
C GLN A 231 16.76 -11.28 -8.72
N LEU A 232 17.46 -11.80 -7.70
CA LEU A 232 17.27 -11.36 -6.33
C LEU A 232 17.65 -9.90 -6.10
N THR A 233 18.66 -9.41 -6.82
CA THR A 233 19.03 -7.99 -6.78
C THR A 233 17.89 -7.14 -7.33
N THR A 234 17.26 -7.55 -8.43
CA THR A 234 16.11 -6.86 -9.02
C THR A 234 14.92 -6.81 -8.07
N VAL A 235 14.59 -7.92 -7.40
CA VAL A 235 13.53 -7.93 -6.39
C VAL A 235 13.90 -7.03 -5.19
N ALA A 236 15.14 -7.08 -4.71
CA ALA A 236 15.62 -6.26 -3.61
C ALA A 236 15.64 -4.75 -3.96
N LEU A 237 15.90 -4.39 -5.23
CA LEU A 237 15.88 -3.00 -5.69
C LEU A 237 14.49 -2.35 -5.54
N GLN A 238 13.42 -3.13 -5.44
CA GLN A 238 12.08 -2.61 -5.18
C GLN A 238 11.97 -1.92 -3.81
N TYR A 239 12.85 -2.26 -2.84
CA TYR A 239 12.95 -1.54 -1.58
C TYR A 239 13.37 -0.07 -1.76
N THR A 240 14.11 0.26 -2.81
CA THR A 240 14.62 1.62 -3.07
C THR A 240 13.49 2.64 -3.05
N SER A 241 12.41 2.38 -3.79
CA SER A 241 11.24 3.26 -3.84
C SER A 241 10.60 3.48 -2.47
N VAL A 242 10.56 2.45 -1.63
CA VAL A 242 9.95 2.49 -0.30
C VAL A 242 10.83 3.25 0.68
N PHE A 243 12.12 2.90 0.74
CA PHE A 243 13.08 3.60 1.59
C PHE A 243 13.19 5.07 1.21
N TYR A 244 13.23 5.36 -0.09
CA TYR A 244 13.22 6.73 -0.58
C TYR A 244 11.99 7.50 -0.07
N ALA A 245 10.81 6.91 -0.12
CA ALA A 245 9.58 7.55 0.34
C ALA A 245 9.58 7.85 1.85
N LEU A 246 9.98 6.86 2.65
CA LEU A 246 10.08 7.01 4.10
C LEU A 246 11.15 8.03 4.48
N LEU A 247 12.29 8.00 3.81
CA LEU A 247 13.38 8.95 4.01
C LEU A 247 12.94 10.36 3.62
N LEU A 248 12.27 10.53 2.48
CA LEU A 248 11.76 11.83 2.02
C LEU A 248 10.75 12.40 3.01
N ALA A 249 9.80 11.58 3.49
CA ALA A 249 8.82 12.00 4.49
C ALA A 249 9.47 12.34 5.84
N PHE A 250 10.49 11.58 6.25
CA PHE A 250 11.25 11.84 7.47
C PHE A 250 12.08 13.14 7.37
N ILE A 251 12.79 13.35 6.25
CA ILE A 251 13.50 14.60 5.97
C ILE A 251 12.52 15.77 5.98
N GLY A 252 11.34 15.62 5.35
CA GLY A 252 10.27 16.61 5.39
C GLY A 252 9.86 16.99 6.81
N TYR A 253 9.68 16.00 7.69
CA TYR A 253 9.41 16.23 9.11
C TYR A 253 10.56 16.97 9.81
N VAL A 254 11.82 16.54 9.63
CA VAL A 254 12.99 17.19 10.23
C VAL A 254 13.12 18.64 9.77
N VAL A 255 12.91 18.93 8.49
CA VAL A 255 12.93 20.30 7.94
C VAL A 255 11.85 21.17 8.61
N VAL A 256 10.64 20.64 8.79
CA VAL A 256 9.55 21.35 9.47
C VAL A 256 9.86 21.61 10.96
N GLU A 257 10.46 20.63 11.65
CA GLU A 257 10.88 20.79 13.04
C GLU A 257 12.03 21.81 13.16
N LEU A 258 13.04 21.78 12.28
CA LEU A 258 14.12 22.78 12.28
C LEU A 258 13.60 24.18 11.94
N HIS A 259 12.59 24.28 11.09
CA HIS A 259 11.92 25.55 10.79
C HIS A 259 11.18 26.09 12.01
N SER A 260 10.52 25.25 12.81
CA SER A 260 9.83 25.71 14.03
C SER A 260 10.79 26.25 15.09
N HIS A 261 12.01 25.71 15.16
CA HIS A 261 13.12 26.21 15.99
C HIS A 261 13.85 27.44 15.42
N GLN A 262 13.34 28.06 14.34
CA GLN A 262 13.89 29.27 13.73
C GLN A 262 15.35 29.13 13.25
N PHE A 263 15.75 27.94 12.80
CA PHE A 263 17.10 27.74 12.26
C PHE A 263 17.30 28.55 10.96
N ARG A 264 18.23 29.51 10.98
CA ARG A 264 18.36 30.56 9.94
C ARG A 264 18.47 30.01 8.51
N LEU A 265 19.27 28.98 8.30
CA LEU A 265 19.49 28.38 6.97
C LEU A 265 18.20 27.75 6.44
N VAL A 266 17.48 27.00 7.28
CA VAL A 266 16.23 26.34 6.90
C VAL A 266 15.16 27.38 6.62
N VAL A 267 15.01 28.39 7.48
CA VAL A 267 14.06 29.49 7.27
C VAL A 267 14.35 30.21 5.95
N TRP A 268 15.63 30.47 5.62
CA TRP A 268 16.01 31.12 4.36
C TRP A 268 15.63 30.29 3.13
N ILE A 269 15.92 28.98 3.13
CA ILE A 269 15.55 28.06 2.04
C ILE A 269 14.03 27.89 1.95
N SER A 270 13.32 27.89 3.08
CA SER A 270 11.87 27.72 3.13
C SER A 270 11.08 28.98 2.79
N LYS A 271 11.69 30.19 2.77
CA LYS A 271 10.99 31.44 2.39
C LYS A 271 10.21 31.35 1.08
N PRO A 272 10.79 30.93 -0.07
CA PRO A 272 10.03 30.79 -1.32
C PRO A 272 8.87 29.79 -1.20
N PHE A 273 9.09 28.67 -0.49
CA PHE A 273 8.05 27.67 -0.26
C PHE A 273 6.95 28.18 0.66
N SER A 274 7.27 28.97 1.68
CA SER A 274 6.30 29.55 2.61
C SER A 274 5.30 30.46 1.91
N TRP A 275 5.72 31.15 0.84
CA TRP A 275 4.84 31.94 -0.01
C TRP A 275 3.83 31.05 -0.75
N CYS A 276 4.28 29.91 -1.30
CA CYS A 276 3.40 28.93 -1.93
C CYS A 276 2.44 28.28 -0.91
N LEU A 277 2.92 28.02 0.32
CA LEU A 277 2.11 27.48 1.41
C LEU A 277 1.13 28.49 2.02
N ARG A 278 1.25 29.79 1.72
CA ARG A 278 0.32 30.83 2.18
C ARG A 278 -1.10 30.65 1.61
N PHE A 279 -1.25 29.88 0.54
CA PHE A 279 -2.54 29.45 -0.02
C PHE A 279 -3.17 28.28 0.75
N ARG A 280 -2.54 27.81 1.83
CA ARG A 280 -3.09 26.82 2.75
C ARG A 280 -3.85 27.51 3.88
N ASP A 281 -4.85 26.82 4.41
CA ASP A 281 -5.53 27.24 5.62
C ASP A 281 -4.50 27.41 6.76
N GLN A 282 -4.43 28.64 7.29
CA GLN A 282 -3.47 29.03 8.33
C GLN A 282 -3.76 28.32 9.66
N SER A 283 -4.92 27.67 9.79
CA SER A 283 -5.34 26.93 10.98
C SER A 283 -4.52 25.66 11.25
N VAL A 284 -3.84 25.09 10.23
CA VAL A 284 -3.19 23.79 10.36
C VAL A 284 -1.69 23.93 10.66
N ASP A 285 -1.26 23.36 11.78
CA ASP A 285 0.14 23.25 12.18
C ASP A 285 0.96 22.45 11.14
N PRO A 286 2.00 23.04 10.51
CA PRO A 286 2.91 22.35 9.60
C PRO A 286 3.48 21.04 10.16
N LYS A 287 3.78 20.98 11.46
CA LYS A 287 4.32 19.78 12.10
C LYS A 287 3.35 18.61 12.01
N THR A 288 2.06 18.88 12.26
CA THR A 288 1.00 17.89 12.14
C THR A 288 0.85 17.40 10.70
N VAL A 289 0.97 18.29 9.69
CA VAL A 289 0.91 17.88 8.28
C VAL A 289 2.06 16.97 7.89
N ALA A 290 3.29 17.28 8.32
CA ALA A 290 4.46 16.46 8.05
C ALA A 290 4.35 15.06 8.69
N LEU A 291 3.89 14.99 9.94
CA LEU A 291 3.68 13.72 10.65
C LEU A 291 2.54 12.89 10.07
N ASN A 292 1.43 13.53 9.64
CA ASN A 292 0.36 12.85 8.91
C ASN A 292 0.86 12.28 7.58
N THR A 293 1.71 13.05 6.87
CA THR A 293 2.32 12.61 5.61
C THR A 293 3.25 11.42 5.85
N LEU A 294 4.10 11.48 6.88
CA LEU A 294 4.96 10.37 7.30
C LEU A 294 4.15 9.12 7.64
N ALA A 295 3.07 9.27 8.42
CA ALA A 295 2.17 8.17 8.76
C ALA A 295 1.51 7.58 7.51
N GLY A 296 1.06 8.41 6.56
CA GLY A 296 0.48 7.97 5.29
C GLY A 296 1.47 7.20 4.41
N PHE A 297 2.72 7.68 4.28
CA PHE A 297 3.76 6.97 3.55
C PHE A 297 4.14 5.66 4.21
N TYR A 298 4.33 5.65 5.54
CA TYR A 298 4.57 4.42 6.29
C TYR A 298 3.44 3.41 6.07
N TYR A 299 2.21 3.87 6.14
CA TYR A 299 1.02 3.06 5.96
C TYR A 299 0.94 2.43 4.55
N MET A 300 1.27 3.16 3.47
CA MET A 300 1.34 2.59 2.12
C MET A 300 2.56 1.67 1.94
N ALA A 301 3.71 2.08 2.48
CA ALA A 301 4.97 1.34 2.43
C ALA A 301 4.87 -0.03 3.08
N PHE A 302 4.11 -0.15 4.17
CA PHE A 302 3.95 -1.38 4.96
C PHE A 302 3.69 -2.63 4.10
N ALA A 303 2.72 -2.54 3.18
CA ALA A 303 2.34 -3.66 2.32
C ALA A 303 3.48 -4.08 1.39
N LYS A 304 4.15 -3.11 0.77
CA LYS A 304 5.28 -3.38 -0.13
C LYS A 304 6.49 -3.91 0.62
N LEU A 305 6.80 -3.39 1.81
CA LEU A 305 7.85 -3.93 2.68
C LEU A 305 7.58 -5.39 3.01
N ALA A 306 6.36 -5.73 3.43
CA ALA A 306 5.99 -7.10 3.73
C ALA A 306 6.10 -7.98 2.47
N ALA A 307 5.48 -7.59 1.36
CA ALA A 307 5.45 -8.37 0.12
C ALA A 307 6.86 -8.62 -0.44
N VAL A 308 7.70 -7.59 -0.59
CA VAL A 308 9.07 -7.74 -1.12
C VAL A 308 9.91 -8.62 -0.20
N SER A 309 9.78 -8.47 1.12
CA SER A 309 10.52 -9.31 2.07
C SER A 309 10.09 -10.78 1.98
N LEU A 310 8.79 -11.03 1.85
CA LEU A 310 8.26 -12.38 1.71
C LEU A 310 8.66 -13.01 0.37
N PHE A 311 8.69 -12.23 -0.72
CA PHE A 311 9.17 -12.68 -2.02
C PHE A 311 10.66 -13.00 -2.01
N LEU A 312 11.50 -12.22 -1.34
CA LEU A 312 12.92 -12.55 -1.15
C LEU A 312 13.12 -13.80 -0.28
N LEU A 313 12.19 -14.11 0.61
CA LEU A 313 12.21 -15.30 1.47
C LEU A 313 11.45 -16.49 0.87
N ALA A 314 10.94 -16.37 -0.36
CA ALA A 314 10.21 -17.42 -1.03
C ALA A 314 11.15 -18.57 -1.43
N THR A 315 10.77 -19.79 -1.07
CA THR A 315 11.49 -21.02 -1.41
C THR A 315 10.64 -21.90 -2.31
N THR A 316 11.32 -22.69 -3.15
CA THR A 316 10.72 -23.77 -3.93
C THR A 316 11.48 -25.06 -3.70
N ARG A 317 10.77 -26.19 -3.83
CA ARG A 317 11.32 -27.54 -3.75
C ARG A 317 11.87 -27.93 -5.12
N VAL A 318 13.07 -28.47 -5.14
CA VAL A 318 13.68 -29.06 -6.33
C VAL A 318 13.40 -30.55 -6.35
N TYR A 319 12.86 -31.02 -7.45
CA TYR A 319 12.53 -32.41 -7.70
C TYR A 319 13.52 -33.01 -8.70
N ASN A 320 13.94 -34.24 -8.48
CA ASN A 320 14.68 -35.01 -9.47
C ASN A 320 13.72 -35.70 -10.46
N GLU A 321 14.29 -36.45 -11.40
CA GLU A 321 13.57 -37.28 -12.39
C GLU A 321 12.56 -38.26 -11.76
N THR A 322 12.86 -38.77 -10.56
CA THR A 322 11.97 -39.69 -9.82
C THR A 322 10.87 -38.98 -9.01
N GLY A 323 10.83 -37.65 -9.05
CA GLY A 323 9.88 -36.85 -8.25
C GLY A 323 10.23 -36.72 -6.76
N HIS A 324 11.40 -37.19 -6.34
CA HIS A 324 11.90 -37.00 -4.99
C HIS A 324 12.46 -35.58 -4.82
N VAL A 325 12.14 -34.98 -3.67
CA VAL A 325 12.68 -33.66 -3.29
C VAL A 325 14.15 -33.83 -2.95
N ILE A 326 15.03 -33.24 -3.76
CA ILE A 326 16.49 -33.29 -3.55
C ILE A 326 17.02 -32.07 -2.80
N GLY A 327 16.24 -30.97 -2.76
CA GLY A 327 16.66 -29.77 -2.07
C GLY A 327 15.66 -28.63 -2.14
N HIS A 328 16.07 -27.51 -1.56
CA HIS A 328 15.33 -26.26 -1.53
C HIS A 328 16.18 -25.14 -2.12
N VAL A 329 15.62 -24.45 -3.11
CA VAL A 329 16.26 -23.30 -3.76
C VAL A 329 15.40 -22.06 -3.59
N CYS A 330 15.97 -20.90 -3.89
CA CYS A 330 15.22 -19.66 -3.90
C CYS A 330 14.24 -19.65 -5.08
N PHE A 331 13.00 -19.20 -4.85
CA PHE A 331 11.98 -19.17 -5.91
C PHE A 331 12.38 -18.26 -7.09
N TYR A 332 13.03 -17.13 -6.79
CA TYR A 332 13.49 -16.18 -7.80
C TYR A 332 14.89 -16.48 -8.34
N ASP A 333 15.61 -17.47 -7.83
CA ASP A 333 16.92 -17.85 -8.36
C ASP A 333 17.21 -19.31 -8.02
N GLY A 334 16.91 -20.18 -8.99
CA GLY A 334 17.07 -21.63 -8.83
C GLY A 334 18.53 -22.08 -8.70
N SER A 335 19.51 -21.25 -9.05
CA SER A 335 20.93 -21.55 -8.83
C SER A 335 21.36 -21.38 -7.36
N MET A 336 20.58 -20.64 -6.57
CA MET A 336 20.91 -20.35 -5.19
C MET A 336 20.17 -21.27 -4.23
N SER A 337 20.94 -22.06 -3.48
CA SER A 337 20.41 -22.81 -2.33
C SER A 337 19.76 -21.88 -1.31
N PHE A 338 18.57 -22.26 -0.84
CA PHE A 338 17.81 -21.45 0.12
C PHE A 338 18.60 -21.27 1.42
N MET A 339 18.67 -20.02 1.92
CA MET A 339 19.38 -19.62 3.14
C MET A 339 20.89 -19.96 3.19
N LYS A 340 21.54 -20.21 2.05
CA LYS A 340 22.99 -20.45 1.96
C LYS A 340 23.70 -19.38 1.13
N ASN A 341 25.02 -19.29 1.28
CA ASN A 341 25.97 -18.50 0.47
C ASN A 341 25.35 -17.21 -0.13
N GLY A 342 25.02 -17.23 -1.42
CA GLY A 342 24.52 -16.08 -2.18
C GLY A 342 23.15 -15.55 -1.75
N HIS A 343 22.24 -16.42 -1.29
CA HIS A 343 20.90 -16.04 -0.84
C HIS A 343 20.90 -15.43 0.56
N LEU A 344 21.85 -15.83 1.42
CA LEU A 344 21.89 -15.47 2.83
C LEU A 344 21.84 -13.95 3.06
N LYS A 345 22.56 -13.16 2.26
CA LYS A 345 22.57 -11.69 2.36
C LYS A 345 21.19 -11.06 2.10
N TYR A 346 20.43 -11.59 1.13
CA TYR A 346 19.09 -11.11 0.82
C TYR A 346 18.07 -11.55 1.87
N ALA A 347 18.23 -12.76 2.39
CA ALA A 347 17.41 -13.26 3.49
C ALA A 347 17.61 -12.44 4.77
N ILE A 348 18.85 -12.12 5.14
CA ILE A 348 19.15 -11.25 6.29
C ILE A 348 18.49 -9.88 6.10
N LEU A 349 18.62 -9.28 4.90
CA LEU A 349 17.97 -8.01 4.59
C LEU A 349 16.44 -8.09 4.75
N ALA A 350 15.81 -9.10 4.16
CA ALA A 350 14.37 -9.28 4.21
C ALA A 350 13.85 -9.52 5.65
N ILE A 351 14.55 -10.35 6.43
CA ILE A 351 14.24 -10.59 7.84
C ILE A 351 14.39 -9.32 8.65
N ALA A 352 15.46 -8.55 8.46
CA ALA A 352 15.67 -7.28 9.14
C ALA A 352 14.55 -6.28 8.83
N VAL A 353 14.15 -6.16 7.57
CA VAL A 353 13.03 -5.30 7.16
C VAL A 353 11.72 -5.75 7.81
N LEU A 354 11.41 -7.05 7.80
CA LEU A 354 10.21 -7.59 8.46
C LEU A 354 10.20 -7.28 9.96
N ILE A 355 11.32 -7.52 10.65
CA ILE A 355 11.40 -7.28 12.10
C ILE A 355 11.27 -5.79 12.39
N PHE A 356 12.15 -4.96 11.84
CA PHE A 356 12.29 -3.56 12.26
C PHE A 356 11.25 -2.62 11.65
N LEU A 357 10.76 -2.88 10.44
CA LEU A 357 9.87 -1.96 9.73
C LEU A 357 8.44 -2.48 9.58
N VAL A 358 8.19 -3.77 9.82
CA VAL A 358 6.84 -4.34 9.77
C VAL A 358 6.36 -4.72 11.18
N PHE A 359 7.06 -5.59 11.88
CA PHE A 359 6.60 -6.10 13.19
C PHE A 359 6.80 -5.10 14.34
N VAL A 360 8.00 -4.53 14.49
CA VAL A 360 8.28 -3.59 15.59
C VAL A 360 7.29 -2.43 15.63
N PRO A 361 6.97 -1.72 14.52
CA PRO A 361 5.99 -0.65 14.58
C PRO A 361 4.57 -1.15 14.86
N VAL A 362 4.17 -2.33 14.37
CA VAL A 362 2.83 -2.89 14.66
C VAL A 362 2.69 -3.28 16.13
N LEU A 363 3.73 -3.91 16.70
CA LEU A 363 3.81 -4.19 18.13
C LEU A 363 3.80 -2.89 18.92
N PHE A 364 4.61 -1.90 18.53
CA PHE A 364 4.63 -0.59 19.15
C PHE A 364 3.25 0.06 19.15
N MET A 365 2.54 0.06 18.01
CA MET A 365 1.16 0.57 17.93
C MET A 365 0.19 -0.19 18.86
N THR A 366 0.36 -1.51 18.98
CA THR A 366 -0.48 -2.34 19.85
C THR A 366 -0.26 -1.96 21.31
N PHE A 367 1.00 -1.79 21.67
CA PHE A 367 1.45 -1.61 23.03
C PHE A 367 1.36 -0.15 23.52
N TYR A 368 1.41 0.83 22.63
CA TYR A 368 1.36 2.25 22.94
C TYR A 368 0.08 2.67 23.71
N GLN A 369 -0.98 1.87 23.64
CA GLN A 369 -2.24 2.13 24.36
C GLN A 369 -2.13 1.86 25.86
N PHE A 370 -1.17 1.05 26.29
CA PHE A 370 -1.00 0.75 27.70
C PHE A 370 -0.32 1.93 28.43
N ARG A 371 -0.95 2.39 29.51
CA ARG A 371 -0.42 3.49 30.35
C ARG A 371 1.00 3.24 30.84
N ILE A 372 1.33 1.98 31.12
CA ILE A 372 2.68 1.57 31.56
C ILE A 372 3.74 1.99 30.53
N ILE A 373 3.44 1.79 29.25
CA ILE A 373 4.37 2.06 28.15
C ILE A 373 4.45 3.56 27.88
N GLN A 374 3.32 4.28 27.92
CA GLN A 374 3.33 5.74 27.84
C GLN A 374 4.12 6.37 29.00
N THR A 375 4.04 5.80 30.20
CA THR A 375 4.80 6.23 31.38
C THR A 375 6.29 5.91 31.25
N CYS A 376 6.64 4.74 30.68
CA CYS A 376 8.03 4.41 30.39
C CYS A 376 8.63 5.36 29.35
N LEU A 377 7.89 5.63 28.26
CA LEU A 377 8.29 6.56 27.22
C LEU A 377 8.42 8.00 27.73
N SER A 378 7.57 8.43 28.68
CA SER A 378 7.69 9.75 29.29
C SER A 378 8.91 9.84 30.19
N LYS A 379 9.22 8.79 30.97
CA LYS A 379 10.45 8.70 31.78
C LYS A 379 11.72 8.76 30.93
N TRP A 380 11.70 8.22 29.71
CA TRP A 380 12.83 8.27 28.78
C TRP A 380 12.85 9.52 27.88
N HIS A 381 11.96 10.49 28.11
CA HIS A 381 11.79 11.68 27.28
C HIS A 381 11.51 11.40 25.78
N LEU A 382 11.03 10.19 25.47
CA LEU A 382 10.63 9.76 24.13
C LEU A 382 9.17 10.10 23.83
N ASN A 383 8.34 10.31 24.86
CA ASN A 383 6.94 10.74 24.71
C ASN A 383 6.83 12.24 24.36
N ARG A 384 7.44 12.64 23.24
CA ARG A 384 7.37 14.01 22.72
C ARG A 384 6.06 14.21 21.95
N SER A 385 5.65 15.47 21.80
CA SER A 385 4.46 15.86 21.03
C SER A 385 4.45 15.26 19.61
N GLY A 386 5.61 15.11 18.97
CA GLY A 386 5.72 14.48 17.65
C GLY A 386 5.29 13.01 17.63
N LEU A 387 5.66 12.22 18.64
CA LEU A 387 5.26 10.82 18.73
C LEU A 387 3.76 10.69 18.97
N ILE A 388 3.19 11.55 19.83
CA ILE A 388 1.75 11.58 20.10
C ILE A 388 0.97 11.88 18.82
N ILE A 389 1.39 12.91 18.06
CA ILE A 389 0.75 13.29 16.79
C ILE A 389 0.90 12.17 15.75
N PHE A 390 2.06 11.51 15.67
CA PHE A 390 2.27 10.40 14.76
C PHE A 390 1.38 9.19 15.10
N MET A 391 1.27 8.87 16.39
CA MET A 391 0.40 7.80 16.88
C MET A 391 -1.08 8.13 16.68
N ASP A 392 -1.48 9.38 16.89
CA ASP A 392 -2.82 9.87 16.59
C ASP A 392 -3.11 9.84 15.08
N ALA A 393 -2.12 10.11 14.24
CA ALA A 393 -2.27 9.94 12.80
C ALA A 393 -2.58 8.48 12.43
N LEU A 394 -1.97 7.50 13.08
CA LEU A 394 -2.17 6.07 12.80
C LEU A 394 -3.42 5.45 13.48
N GLN A 395 -3.86 6.01 14.60
CA GLN A 395 -4.91 5.41 15.45
C GLN A 395 -6.11 6.33 15.72
N GLY A 396 -6.02 7.62 15.44
CA GLY A 396 -6.99 8.64 15.86
C GLY A 396 -8.36 8.51 15.20
N CYS A 397 -8.49 7.73 14.12
CA CYS A 397 -9.77 7.44 13.49
C CYS A 397 -10.62 6.39 14.25
N TYR A 398 -10.01 5.64 15.16
CA TYR A 398 -10.65 4.62 15.98
C TYR A 398 -11.16 5.20 17.30
N LYS A 399 -12.21 4.59 17.88
CA LYS A 399 -12.75 5.00 19.18
C LYS A 399 -11.66 4.93 20.24
N ASP A 400 -11.52 5.98 21.03
CA ASP A 400 -10.53 6.10 22.13
C ASP A 400 -11.17 5.95 23.52
N GLY A 401 -12.49 5.76 23.57
CA GLY A 401 -13.26 5.61 24.80
C GLY A 401 -13.67 6.93 25.47
N SER A 402 -13.42 8.09 24.85
CA SER A 402 -13.84 9.40 25.39
C SER A 402 -15.35 9.50 25.59
N ASP A 403 -16.12 8.88 24.70
CA ASP A 403 -17.57 8.97 24.64
C ASP A 403 -18.28 7.92 25.54
N GLY A 404 -17.58 7.39 26.55
CA GLY A 404 -18.06 6.30 27.41
C GLY A 404 -18.07 4.91 26.74
N GLY A 405 -17.57 4.82 25.50
CA GLY A 405 -17.43 3.57 24.76
C GLY A 405 -16.14 2.80 25.07
N LYS A 406 -16.00 1.62 24.46
CA LYS A 406 -14.77 0.83 24.50
C LYS A 406 -13.67 1.47 23.64
N ASP A 407 -12.43 1.52 24.15
CA ASP A 407 -11.26 1.89 23.35
C ASP A 407 -10.95 0.81 22.31
N CYS A 408 -10.93 1.22 21.05
CA CYS A 408 -10.73 0.40 19.86
C CYS A 408 -9.45 0.78 19.10
N ARG A 409 -8.54 1.58 19.66
CA ARG A 409 -7.28 1.97 18.98
C ARG A 409 -6.41 0.78 18.60
N TRP A 410 -6.46 -0.33 19.34
CA TRP A 410 -5.77 -1.60 19.05
C TRP A 410 -6.21 -2.22 17.72
N PHE A 411 -7.40 -1.87 17.25
CA PHE A 411 -7.89 -2.33 15.97
C PHE A 411 -6.98 -1.87 14.81
N SER A 412 -6.33 -0.71 14.92
CA SER A 412 -5.33 -0.25 13.94
C SER A 412 -4.24 -1.32 13.74
N SER A 413 -3.63 -1.79 14.83
CA SER A 413 -2.61 -2.83 14.79
C SER A 413 -3.14 -4.17 14.28
N CYS A 414 -4.34 -4.57 14.70
CA CYS A 414 -4.98 -5.77 14.17
C CYS A 414 -5.20 -5.68 12.67
N PHE A 415 -5.56 -4.51 12.15
CA PHE A 415 -5.75 -4.28 10.72
C PHE A 415 -4.44 -4.44 9.94
N TYR A 416 -3.32 -3.92 10.47
CA TYR A 416 -1.98 -4.19 9.91
C TYR A 416 -1.61 -5.67 9.95
N MET A 417 -1.94 -6.39 11.04
CA MET A 417 -1.70 -7.82 11.15
C MET A 417 -2.51 -8.64 10.15
N ILE A 418 -3.79 -8.30 9.95
CA ILE A 418 -4.65 -8.94 8.95
C ILE A 418 -4.04 -8.76 7.55
N ARG A 419 -3.60 -7.54 7.22
CA ARG A 419 -2.90 -7.28 5.95
C ARG A 419 -1.67 -8.13 5.80
N PHE A 420 -0.80 -8.14 6.79
CA PHE A 420 0.41 -8.97 6.78
C PHE A 420 0.06 -10.45 6.55
N ALA A 421 -0.95 -10.97 7.26
CA ALA A 421 -1.40 -12.35 7.09
C ALA A 421 -1.89 -12.64 5.66
N VAL A 422 -2.62 -11.72 5.04
CA VAL A 422 -3.03 -11.83 3.63
C VAL A 422 -1.80 -11.87 2.72
N PHE A 423 -0.86 -10.93 2.85
CA PHE A 423 0.38 -10.93 2.05
C PHE A 423 1.22 -12.21 2.25
N PHE A 424 1.29 -12.69 3.49
CA PHE A 424 1.95 -13.94 3.83
C PHE A 424 1.32 -15.13 3.09
N LEU A 425 0.00 -15.26 3.14
CA LEU A 425 -0.69 -16.32 2.39
C LEU A 425 -0.45 -16.21 0.88
N TYR A 426 -0.47 -15.01 0.30
CA TYR A 426 -0.13 -14.83 -1.12
C TYR A 426 1.30 -15.23 -1.45
N SER A 427 2.26 -15.02 -0.54
CA SER A 427 3.63 -15.50 -0.77
C SER A 427 3.74 -17.02 -0.76
N LEU A 428 2.80 -17.71 -0.10
CA LEU A 428 2.70 -19.17 -0.14
C LEU A 428 1.99 -19.69 -1.40
N ILE A 429 1.23 -18.84 -2.11
CA ILE A 429 0.50 -19.19 -3.34
C ILE A 429 1.44 -19.56 -4.50
N LEU A 430 2.73 -19.27 -4.37
CA LEU A 430 3.74 -19.71 -5.33
C LEU A 430 3.70 -21.22 -5.59
N ASN A 431 3.16 -22.02 -4.67
CA ASN A 431 2.86 -23.43 -4.92
C ASN A 431 1.46 -23.61 -5.56
N PRO A 432 1.37 -23.94 -6.86
CA PRO A 432 0.09 -24.09 -7.54
C PRO A 432 -0.78 -25.23 -6.97
N ARG A 433 -0.18 -26.21 -6.28
CA ARG A 433 -0.91 -27.32 -5.65
C ARG A 433 -1.90 -26.84 -4.58
N ASN A 434 -1.52 -25.79 -3.85
CA ASN A 434 -2.30 -25.31 -2.70
C ASN A 434 -3.05 -24.02 -3.05
N LEU A 435 -3.11 -23.63 -4.33
CA LEU A 435 -3.69 -22.36 -4.75
C LEU A 435 -5.16 -22.23 -4.30
N PHE A 436 -5.96 -23.29 -4.47
CA PHE A 436 -7.35 -23.30 -4.00
C PHE A 436 -7.45 -23.13 -2.47
N GLU A 437 -6.70 -23.94 -1.71
CA GLU A 437 -6.70 -23.91 -0.24
C GLU A 437 -6.25 -22.55 0.32
N LEU A 438 -5.23 -21.95 -0.31
CA LEU A 438 -4.69 -20.66 0.09
C LEU A 438 -5.63 -19.51 -0.26
N GLN A 439 -6.28 -19.54 -1.43
CA GLN A 439 -7.30 -18.56 -1.78
C GLN A 439 -8.53 -18.66 -0.86
N PHE A 440 -8.95 -19.87 -0.54
CA PHE A 440 -9.99 -20.11 0.47
C PHE A 440 -9.58 -19.57 1.83
N SER A 441 -8.33 -19.77 2.25
CA SER A 441 -7.79 -19.22 3.50
C SER A 441 -7.80 -17.69 3.52
N ILE A 442 -7.46 -17.03 2.40
CA ILE A 442 -7.56 -15.57 2.27
C ILE A 442 -9.02 -15.12 2.42
N GLN A 443 -9.96 -15.81 1.77
CA GLN A 443 -11.38 -15.53 1.92
C GLN A 443 -11.85 -15.69 3.38
N CYS A 444 -11.43 -16.73 4.08
CA CYS A 444 -11.73 -16.90 5.51
C CYS A 444 -11.20 -15.72 6.35
N ILE A 445 -9.97 -15.26 6.10
CA ILE A 445 -9.41 -14.09 6.81
C ILE A 445 -10.25 -12.84 6.55
N LEU A 446 -10.67 -12.61 5.30
CA LEU A 446 -11.49 -11.47 4.94
C LEU A 446 -12.90 -11.55 5.56
N ILE A 447 -13.52 -12.74 5.62
CA ILE A 447 -14.80 -12.96 6.31
C ILE A 447 -14.66 -12.71 7.82
N VAL A 448 -13.63 -13.25 8.46
CA VAL A 448 -13.36 -13.01 9.89
C VAL A 448 -13.18 -11.52 10.15
N SER A 449 -12.42 -10.82 9.30
CA SER A 449 -12.23 -9.37 9.39
C SER A 449 -13.54 -8.60 9.28
N LEU A 450 -14.42 -9.01 8.36
CA LEU A 450 -15.76 -8.44 8.19
C LEU A 450 -16.61 -8.60 9.46
N VAL A 451 -16.65 -9.81 10.03
CA VAL A 451 -17.40 -10.09 11.27
C VAL A 451 -16.86 -9.26 12.42
N VAL A 452 -15.53 -9.18 12.59
CA VAL A 452 -14.91 -8.39 13.65
C VAL A 452 -15.28 -6.90 13.52
N ILE A 453 -15.29 -6.33 12.31
CA ILE A 453 -15.68 -4.93 12.09
C ILE A 453 -17.16 -4.71 12.41
N LEU A 454 -18.04 -5.62 11.98
CA LEU A 454 -19.47 -5.56 12.26
C LEU A 454 -19.76 -5.60 13.77
N CYS A 455 -19.08 -6.49 14.50
CA CYS A 455 -19.27 -6.65 15.94
C CYS A 455 -18.70 -5.47 16.74
N LEU A 456 -17.50 -4.99 16.40
CA LEU A 456 -16.79 -3.99 17.20
C LEU A 456 -17.15 -2.55 16.83
N ASN A 457 -17.53 -2.30 15.57
CA ASN A 457 -17.68 -0.95 15.01
C ASN A 457 -16.53 -0.03 15.45
N PRO A 458 -15.27 -0.34 15.08
CA PRO A 458 -14.08 0.23 15.71
C PRO A 458 -13.89 1.73 15.43
N TYR A 459 -14.46 2.29 14.36
CA TYR A 459 -14.26 3.69 14.00
C TYR A 459 -15.14 4.65 14.80
N LYS A 460 -14.63 5.87 15.06
CA LYS A 460 -15.37 6.97 15.70
C LYS A 460 -16.66 7.30 14.93
N TYR A 461 -16.55 7.38 13.61
CA TYR A 461 -17.68 7.73 12.74
C TYR A 461 -18.39 6.47 12.21
N LYS A 462 -19.72 6.39 12.39
CA LYS A 462 -20.53 5.26 11.94
C LYS A 462 -20.39 4.97 10.44
N TRP A 463 -20.24 6.00 9.62
CA TRP A 463 -20.13 5.82 8.17
C TRP A 463 -18.81 5.16 7.74
N TYR A 464 -17.71 5.36 8.48
CA TYR A 464 -16.46 4.63 8.23
C TYR A 464 -16.62 3.14 8.43
N ASN A 465 -17.30 2.72 9.50
CA ASN A 465 -17.62 1.30 9.73
C ASN A 465 -18.42 0.72 8.56
N LYS A 466 -19.44 1.43 8.07
CA LYS A 466 -20.25 0.99 6.92
C LYS A 466 -19.43 0.85 5.64
N LEU A 467 -18.53 1.81 5.38
CA LEU A 467 -17.66 1.79 4.20
C LEU A 467 -16.69 0.61 4.27
N ASP A 468 -16.08 0.37 5.42
CA ASP A 468 -15.15 -0.76 5.60
C ASP A 468 -15.85 -2.11 5.41
N VAL A 469 -17.04 -2.27 5.99
CA VAL A 469 -17.88 -3.46 5.79
C VAL A 469 -18.18 -3.66 4.31
N PHE A 470 -18.58 -2.60 3.60
CA PHE A 470 -18.90 -2.67 2.18
C PHE A 470 -17.67 -3.07 1.34
N ILE A 471 -16.53 -2.41 1.53
CA ILE A 471 -15.31 -2.69 0.75
C ILE A 471 -14.77 -4.10 1.04
N ILE A 472 -14.79 -4.55 2.30
CA ILE A 472 -14.30 -5.91 2.63
C ILE A 472 -15.26 -6.97 2.10
N ALA A 473 -16.58 -6.77 2.21
CA ALA A 473 -17.56 -7.66 1.58
C ALA A 473 -17.37 -7.71 0.05
N TYR A 474 -17.11 -6.56 -0.57
CA TYR A 474 -16.81 -6.47 -2.01
C TYR A 474 -15.52 -7.20 -2.40
N SER A 475 -14.47 -7.08 -1.58
CA SER A 475 -13.21 -7.81 -1.75
C SER A 475 -13.42 -9.32 -1.69
N ASN A 476 -14.22 -9.79 -0.73
CA ASN A 476 -14.60 -11.20 -0.61
C ASN A 476 -15.34 -11.70 -1.84
N PHE A 477 -16.26 -10.89 -2.37
CA PHE A 477 -17.02 -11.23 -3.57
C PHE A 477 -16.10 -11.40 -4.78
N ILE A 478 -15.18 -10.44 -5.03
CA ILE A 478 -14.19 -10.55 -6.10
C ILE A 478 -13.30 -11.79 -5.91
N THR A 479 -12.82 -12.03 -4.69
CA THR A 479 -11.99 -13.21 -4.38
C THR A 479 -12.73 -14.50 -4.65
N SER A 480 -14.03 -14.57 -4.33
CA SER A 480 -14.87 -15.73 -4.62
C SER A 480 -14.99 -15.98 -6.13
N ILE A 481 -15.12 -14.91 -6.94
CA ILE A 481 -15.16 -15.03 -8.40
C ILE A 481 -13.83 -15.58 -8.93
N VAL A 482 -12.69 -15.11 -8.41
CA VAL A 482 -11.37 -15.61 -8.78
C VAL A 482 -11.23 -17.10 -8.45
N VAL A 483 -11.63 -17.52 -7.25
CA VAL A 483 -11.61 -18.94 -6.85
C VAL A 483 -12.49 -19.78 -7.77
N TYR A 484 -13.69 -19.30 -8.07
CA TYR A 484 -14.63 -19.98 -8.97
C TYR A 484 -14.07 -20.10 -10.40
N GLN A 485 -13.44 -19.03 -10.91
CA GLN A 485 -12.80 -19.04 -12.23
C GLN A 485 -11.63 -20.02 -12.26
N PHE A 486 -10.85 -20.11 -11.19
CA PHE A 486 -9.77 -21.08 -11.09
C PHE A 486 -10.29 -22.53 -11.12
N ASP A 487 -11.35 -22.82 -10.35
CA ASP A 487 -11.99 -24.14 -10.34
C ASP A 487 -12.55 -24.51 -11.72
N LEU A 488 -13.27 -23.58 -12.37
CA LEU A 488 -13.77 -23.77 -13.74
C LEU A 488 -12.65 -24.03 -14.76
N ASN A 489 -11.56 -23.27 -14.70
CA ASN A 489 -10.41 -23.46 -15.60
C ASN A 489 -9.70 -24.79 -15.36
N SER A 490 -9.75 -25.32 -14.13
CA SER A 490 -9.18 -26.63 -13.81
C SER A 490 -10.00 -27.78 -14.40
N LEU A 491 -11.33 -27.61 -14.48
CA LEU A 491 -12.27 -28.60 -15.01
C LEU A 491 -12.42 -28.53 -16.54
N SER A 492 -12.40 -27.31 -17.08
CA SER A 492 -12.60 -27.04 -18.50
C SER A 492 -11.24 -26.81 -19.17
N SER A 493 -10.77 -27.78 -19.96
CA SER A 493 -9.63 -27.55 -20.88
C SER A 493 -9.96 -26.55 -22.00
N GLN A 494 -11.20 -26.07 -22.05
CA GLN A 494 -11.72 -25.16 -23.06
C GLN A 494 -11.81 -23.74 -22.49
N TYR A 495 -11.40 -22.78 -23.31
CA TYR A 495 -11.11 -21.38 -23.00
C TYR A 495 -11.96 -20.75 -21.88
N PRO A 496 -11.35 -19.92 -21.02
CA PRO A 496 -12.10 -19.15 -20.04
C PRO A 496 -13.21 -18.36 -20.74
N SER A 497 -14.39 -18.30 -20.11
CA SER A 497 -15.48 -17.51 -20.67
C SER A 497 -15.06 -16.04 -20.63
N SER A 498 -14.86 -15.45 -21.82
CA SER A 498 -14.53 -14.03 -21.99
C SER A 498 -15.50 -13.11 -21.23
N MET A 499 -16.72 -13.56 -20.99
CA MET A 499 -17.71 -12.88 -20.16
C MET A 499 -17.29 -12.72 -18.69
N LEU A 500 -16.75 -13.77 -18.04
CA LEU A 500 -16.32 -13.67 -16.64
C LEU A 500 -15.14 -12.71 -16.46
N GLU A 501 -14.22 -12.66 -17.44
CA GLU A 501 -13.11 -11.71 -17.44
C GLU A 501 -13.60 -10.26 -17.53
N VAL A 502 -14.57 -9.98 -18.42
CA VAL A 502 -15.20 -8.65 -18.53
C VAL A 502 -15.93 -8.29 -17.23
N ILE A 503 -16.67 -9.22 -16.63
CA ILE A 503 -17.35 -9.01 -15.34
C ILE A 503 -16.33 -8.70 -14.25
N PHE A 504 -15.24 -9.47 -14.15
CA PHE A 504 -14.17 -9.23 -13.18
C PHE A 504 -13.56 -7.84 -13.37
N LEU A 505 -13.26 -7.44 -14.61
CA LEU A 505 -12.70 -6.12 -14.90
C LEU A 505 -13.65 -4.99 -14.51
N LEU A 506 -14.95 -5.13 -14.82
CA LEU A 506 -15.98 -4.16 -14.45
C LEU A 506 -16.08 -4.01 -12.93
N LEU A 507 -16.11 -5.13 -12.21
CA LEU A 507 -16.15 -5.14 -10.74
C LEU A 507 -14.90 -4.47 -10.16
N VAL A 508 -13.71 -4.87 -10.61
CA VAL A 508 -12.47 -4.26 -10.16
C VAL A 508 -12.48 -2.75 -10.44
N SER A 509 -13.00 -2.28 -11.57
CA SER A 509 -13.02 -0.84 -11.90
C SER A 509 -13.96 0.02 -11.04
N LEU A 510 -15.00 -0.55 -10.41
CA LEU A 510 -16.04 0.23 -9.73
C LEU A 510 -15.50 1.00 -8.50
N PRO A 511 -14.80 0.39 -7.53
CA PRO A 511 -14.28 1.13 -6.38
C PRO A 511 -13.22 2.15 -6.77
N LEU A 512 -12.47 1.90 -7.84
CA LEU A 512 -11.51 2.84 -8.41
C LEU A 512 -12.23 4.12 -8.84
N PHE A 513 -13.31 3.99 -9.61
CA PHE A 513 -14.11 5.12 -10.08
C PHE A 513 -14.76 5.89 -8.92
N CYS A 514 -15.27 5.19 -7.90
CA CYS A 514 -15.79 5.84 -6.70
C CYS A 514 -14.70 6.61 -5.94
N ALA A 515 -13.52 6.01 -5.77
CA ALA A 515 -12.39 6.63 -5.07
C ALA A 515 -11.82 7.84 -5.83
N THR A 516 -11.80 7.80 -7.16
CA THR A 516 -11.34 8.92 -8.00
C THR A 516 -12.31 10.09 -7.93
N ILE A 517 -13.62 9.84 -8.08
CA ILE A 517 -14.65 10.88 -7.89
C ILE A 517 -14.53 11.49 -6.49
N TYR A 518 -14.37 10.66 -5.47
CA TYR A 518 -14.21 11.12 -4.10
C TYR A 518 -12.95 11.98 -3.93
N SER A 519 -11.82 11.52 -4.48
CA SER A 519 -10.54 12.25 -4.40
C SER A 519 -10.61 13.59 -5.13
N ILE A 520 -11.23 13.63 -6.32
CA ILE A 520 -11.50 14.86 -7.07
C ILE A 520 -12.38 15.79 -6.23
N LYS A 521 -13.50 15.29 -5.68
CA LYS A 521 -14.38 16.09 -4.82
C LYS A 521 -13.65 16.65 -3.60
N MET A 522 -12.76 15.87 -2.98
CA MET A 522 -11.99 16.32 -1.81
C MET A 522 -10.94 17.38 -2.18
N LEU A 523 -10.20 17.18 -3.27
CA LEU A 523 -9.16 18.10 -3.74
C LEU A 523 -9.75 19.42 -4.24
N PHE A 524 -10.85 19.37 -5.00
CA PHE A 524 -11.48 20.56 -5.57
C PHE A 524 -12.51 21.20 -4.65
N GLY A 525 -13.25 20.42 -3.86
CA GLY A 525 -14.28 20.95 -2.95
C GLY A 525 -13.71 21.90 -1.91
N SER A 526 -12.56 21.54 -1.32
CA SER A 526 -11.84 22.42 -0.38
C SER A 526 -11.38 23.73 -1.03
N ARG A 527 -10.99 23.70 -2.31
CA ARG A 527 -10.59 24.89 -3.07
C ARG A 527 -11.78 25.75 -3.48
N ILE A 528 -12.91 25.14 -3.86
CA ILE A 528 -14.13 25.88 -4.20
C ILE A 528 -14.66 26.61 -2.96
N GLU A 529 -14.69 25.94 -1.81
CA GLU A 529 -15.11 26.55 -0.55
C GLU A 529 -14.17 27.68 -0.14
N PHE A 530 -12.86 27.49 -0.29
CA PHE A 530 -11.86 28.54 -0.04
C PHE A 530 -11.99 29.73 -1.02
N LEU A 531 -12.14 29.48 -2.32
CA LEU A 531 -12.35 30.51 -3.34
C LEU A 531 -13.66 31.26 -3.09
N TYR A 532 -14.72 30.54 -2.73
CA TYR A 532 -16.00 31.12 -2.35
C TYR A 532 -15.84 32.03 -1.12
N HIS A 533 -15.12 31.58 -0.09
CA HIS A 533 -14.81 32.41 1.09
C HIS A 533 -13.96 33.64 0.76
N LEU A 534 -12.96 33.52 -0.11
CA LEU A 534 -12.14 34.66 -0.57
C LEU A 534 -12.98 35.67 -1.36
N LEU A 535 -13.79 35.20 -2.30
CA LEU A 535 -14.69 36.05 -3.08
C LEU A 535 -15.73 36.73 -2.18
N ARG A 536 -16.31 35.99 -1.23
CA ARG A 536 -17.24 36.55 -0.23
C ARG A 536 -16.58 37.60 0.66
N ARG A 537 -15.32 37.39 1.08
CA ARG A 537 -14.58 38.37 1.89
C ARG A 537 -14.32 39.65 1.10
N LYS A 538 -13.86 39.56 -0.14
CA LYS A 538 -13.70 40.72 -1.03
C LYS A 538 -15.02 41.44 -1.30
N TYR A 539 -16.10 40.69 -1.48
CA TYR A 539 -17.44 41.26 -1.66
C TYR A 539 -17.90 42.03 -0.42
N LEU A 540 -17.71 41.46 0.78
CA LEU A 540 -18.04 42.14 2.04
C LEU A 540 -17.17 43.38 2.30
N GLU A 541 -15.88 43.30 1.99
CA GLU A 541 -14.96 44.43 2.10
C GLU A 541 -15.36 45.57 1.15
N ASN A 542 -15.62 45.25 -0.13
CA ASN A 542 -16.11 46.22 -1.10
C ASN A 542 -17.48 46.81 -0.69
N ARG A 543 -18.38 45.99 -0.13
CA ARG A 543 -19.68 46.46 0.38
C ARG A 543 -19.52 47.40 1.57
N ASN A 544 -18.61 47.11 2.50
CA ASN A 544 -18.33 48.00 3.63
C ASN A 544 -17.71 49.32 3.17
N VAL A 545 -16.81 49.29 2.19
CA VAL A 545 -16.24 50.51 1.58
C VAL A 545 -17.34 51.34 0.90
N LEU A 546 -18.27 50.70 0.17
CA LEU A 546 -19.38 51.38 -0.49
C LEU A 546 -20.38 51.99 0.52
N ASN A 547 -20.71 51.26 1.59
CA ASN A 547 -21.57 51.75 2.66
C ASN A 547 -20.95 52.95 3.39
N ASN A 548 -19.66 52.87 3.73
CA ASN A 548 -18.95 53.98 4.37
C ASN A 548 -18.91 55.23 3.46
N ALA A 549 -18.68 55.05 2.15
CA ALA A 549 -18.73 56.15 1.19
C ALA A 549 -20.14 56.78 1.10
N SER A 550 -21.19 55.96 1.14
CA SER A 550 -22.58 56.43 1.13
C SER A 550 -22.95 57.19 2.41
N GLU A 551 -22.52 56.73 3.58
CA GLU A 551 -22.73 57.44 4.85
C GLU A 551 -21.99 58.77 4.88
N THR A 552 -20.75 58.81 4.37
CA THR A 552 -19.98 60.06 4.30
C THR A 552 -20.69 61.09 3.38
N PHE A 553 -21.29 60.63 2.28
CA PHE A 553 -22.06 61.47 1.37
C PHE A 553 -23.36 61.99 2.00
N SER A 554 -24.10 61.13 2.71
CA SER A 554 -25.36 61.55 3.36
C SER A 554 -25.12 62.54 4.51
N THR A 555 -24.06 62.39 5.31
CA THR A 555 -23.68 63.41 6.31
C THR A 555 -23.32 64.75 5.67
N ARG A 556 -22.61 64.76 4.54
CA ARG A 556 -22.28 66.02 3.84
C ARG A 556 -23.52 66.75 3.33
N THR A 557 -24.49 66.04 2.76
CA THR A 557 -25.75 66.66 2.33
C THR A 557 -26.60 67.18 3.49
N PHE A 558 -26.54 66.52 4.66
CA PHE A 558 -27.27 66.96 5.85
C PHE A 558 -26.62 68.19 6.50
N ASP A 559 -25.28 68.27 6.52
CA ASP A 559 -24.56 69.44 7.03
C ASP A 559 -24.75 70.67 6.11
N GLU A 560 -24.80 70.52 4.79
CA GLU A 560 -25.15 71.62 3.86
C GLU A 560 -26.61 72.09 4.04
N GLU A 561 -27.55 71.19 4.35
CA GLU A 561 -28.95 71.55 4.60
C GLU A 561 -29.16 72.20 6.00
N ILE A 562 -28.36 71.82 7.00
CA ILE A 562 -28.33 72.46 8.32
C ILE A 562 -27.64 73.83 8.24
N GLU A 563 -26.57 74.00 7.45
CA GLU A 563 -25.94 75.30 7.22
C GLU A 563 -26.92 76.26 6.52
N HIS A 564 -27.69 75.78 5.54
CA HIS A 564 -28.74 76.58 4.90
C HIS A 564 -29.92 76.92 5.83
N ARG A 565 -30.33 76.02 6.74
CA ARG A 565 -31.40 76.30 7.74
C ARG A 565 -30.92 77.17 8.91
N SER A 566 -29.64 77.12 9.27
CA SER A 566 -29.07 77.95 10.34
C SER A 566 -28.93 79.42 9.92
N LEU A 567 -28.73 79.70 8.62
CA LEU A 567 -28.76 81.06 8.07
C LEU A 567 -30.17 81.67 7.99
N THR A 568 -31.22 80.85 7.94
CA THR A 568 -32.62 81.36 7.93
C THR A 568 -33.19 81.60 9.33
N ARG A 569 -32.53 81.15 10.40
CA ARG A 569 -33.03 81.28 11.79
C ARG A 569 -32.30 82.35 12.63
N ILE A 570 -31.48 83.21 12.00
CA ILE A 570 -30.79 84.33 12.66
C ILE A 570 -31.59 85.67 12.58
N ILE A 571 -32.80 85.65 12.03
CA ILE A 571 -33.74 86.79 12.10
C ILE A 571 -35.07 86.34 12.72
N SER A 572 -35.07 86.03 14.02
CA SER A 572 -36.24 86.21 14.89
C SER A 572 -35.84 85.89 16.33
N ASP A 573 -35.85 86.96 17.11
CA ASP A 573 -36.16 87.06 18.54
C ASP A 573 -35.32 86.35 19.60
N GLY A 574 -34.83 87.20 20.50
CA GLY A 574 -34.33 86.79 21.80
C GLY A 574 -35.46 86.41 22.76
N SER A 575 -35.13 85.53 23.69
CA SER A 575 -35.51 85.64 25.10
C SER A 575 -34.82 84.53 25.90
N LEU A 576 -34.74 84.81 27.20
CA LEU A 576 -33.95 84.21 28.27
C LEU A 576 -34.15 82.69 28.55
N PRO A 577 -33.31 82.10 29.42
CA PRO A 577 -33.11 80.67 29.53
C PRO A 577 -34.09 80.01 30.50
N ASP A 578 -34.31 78.71 30.32
CA ASP A 578 -34.72 77.87 31.43
C ASP A 578 -34.08 76.48 31.39
N ARG A 579 -33.78 76.04 32.62
CA ARG A 579 -33.30 74.71 33.02
C ARG A 579 -34.03 73.58 32.29
N VAL A 580 -33.35 72.43 32.11
CA VAL A 580 -33.88 71.09 32.46
C VAL A 580 -32.82 69.99 32.22
N LEU A 581 -32.43 69.37 33.34
CA LEU A 581 -32.13 67.95 33.61
C LEU A 581 -31.14 67.14 32.74
N GLN A 582 -30.05 66.74 33.42
CA GLN A 582 -29.21 65.58 33.11
C GLN A 582 -30.02 64.26 33.07
N PRO A 583 -29.68 63.32 32.18
CA PRO A 583 -29.93 61.91 32.40
C PRO A 583 -28.67 61.21 32.94
N SER A 584 -28.89 60.66 34.13
CA SER A 584 -28.20 59.57 34.81
C SER A 584 -27.37 58.59 33.95
N ARG A 585 -26.18 58.31 34.49
CA ARG A 585 -25.33 57.14 34.22
C ARG A 585 -26.14 55.85 34.25
N TYR A 586 -26.09 55.08 33.17
CA TYR A 586 -26.35 53.63 33.21
C TYR A 586 -25.00 52.91 33.32
N ASN A 587 -24.72 52.39 34.52
CA ASN A 587 -23.75 51.33 34.74
C ASN A 587 -24.42 49.99 34.41
N SER A 588 -23.93 49.25 33.42
CA SER A 588 -24.24 47.82 33.30
C SER A 588 -23.11 47.04 32.65
N SER A 589 -22.78 45.91 33.28
CA SER A 589 -21.94 44.80 32.83
C SER A 589 -20.42 44.93 32.97
N ASN A 590 -19.98 44.69 34.20
CA ASN A 590 -18.75 43.95 34.47
C ASN A 590 -18.80 42.60 33.75
N SER A 591 -17.96 42.42 32.73
CA SER A 591 -17.55 41.11 32.24
C SER A 591 -16.33 40.66 33.04
N SER A 592 -16.58 39.88 34.09
CA SER A 592 -15.54 39.19 34.84
C SER A 592 -14.82 38.19 33.94
N PRO A 593 -13.48 38.08 33.99
CA PRO A 593 -12.75 37.02 33.32
C PRO A 593 -13.00 35.69 34.04
N ILE A 594 -13.30 34.66 33.25
CA ILE A 594 -13.41 33.26 33.69
C ILE A 594 -12.01 32.82 34.15
N TYR A 595 -11.82 32.79 35.47
CA TYR A 595 -10.72 32.09 36.14
C TYR A 595 -11.04 30.58 36.13
N TYR A 596 -10.24 29.77 35.44
CA TYR A 596 -10.19 28.33 35.68
C TYR A 596 -9.41 28.10 36.98
N GLY A 597 -10.15 27.92 38.08
CA GLY A 597 -9.61 27.40 39.34
C GLY A 597 -9.39 25.89 39.23
N ALA A 598 -8.14 25.45 39.38
CA ALA A 598 -7.79 24.06 39.60
C ALA A 598 -8.19 23.67 41.04
N ILE A 599 -9.21 22.82 41.16
CA ILE A 599 -9.54 22.14 42.41
C ILE A 599 -8.57 20.96 42.57
N SER A 600 -7.64 21.12 43.50
CA SER A 600 -6.96 20.03 44.18
C SER A 600 -7.84 19.62 45.36
N GLN A 601 -8.49 18.45 45.28
CA GLN A 601 -9.02 17.77 46.46
C GLN A 601 -8.23 16.48 46.69
N ASN A 602 -7.46 16.52 47.77
CA ASN A 602 -7.03 15.38 48.55
C ASN A 602 -8.25 14.54 48.94
N HIS A 603 -8.17 13.23 48.74
CA HIS A 603 -8.87 12.28 49.60
C HIS A 603 -7.90 11.25 50.13
N SER A 604 -7.63 11.38 51.42
CA SER A 604 -7.20 10.35 52.33
C SER A 604 -8.38 9.42 52.64
N SER A 605 -8.19 8.13 52.38
CA SER A 605 -8.70 6.98 53.13
C SER A 605 -7.98 5.74 52.67
#